data_AF-A0A9X3MP49-F1
#
_entry.id   AF-A0A9X3MP49-F1
#
_cell.length_a   1.000
_cell.length_b   1.000
_cell.length_c   1.000
_cell.angle_alpha   90.00
_cell.angle_beta   90.00
_cell.angle_gamma   90.00
#
_symmetry.space_group_name_H-M   'P 1'
#
loop_
_entity.id
_entity.type
_entity.pdbx_description
1 polymer ?
#
loop_
_entity_poly.entity_id
_entity_poly.type
_entity_poly.pdbx_seq_one_letter_code
_entity_poly.pdbx_strand_id
1 'polypeptide(L)' 'MEVDGLMRVVAKTALAPWGGSLAVLDRYEAGIRMATNLQLNFAKTVRVEPIRTLASTLAGATRDVGAAQLSVARWFLDD' A
#
# COMPACT_ATOMS: atom_id res chain seq x y z
N MET A 1 -6.29 25.12 -7.50
CA MET A 1 -5.49 24.88 -8.73
C MET A 1 -4.00 25.14 -8.49
N GLU A 2 -3.56 26.32 -8.03
CA GLU A 2 -2.14 26.56 -7.71
C GLU A 2 -1.59 25.73 -6.53
N VAL A 3 -2.40 25.54 -5.47
CA VAL A 3 -1.97 24.79 -4.27
C VAL A 3 -1.78 23.30 -4.57
N ASP A 4 -2.66 22.69 -5.35
CA ASP A 4 -2.54 21.28 -5.76
C ASP A 4 -1.29 21.02 -6.59
N GLY A 5 -0.96 21.92 -7.53
CA GLY A 5 0.24 21.84 -8.34
C GLY A 5 1.52 21.94 -7.50
N LEU A 6 1.57 22.90 -6.56
CA LEU A 6 2.69 23.03 -5.62
C LEU A 6 2.88 21.75 -4.79
N MET A 7 1.80 21.19 -4.25
CA MET A 7 1.85 19.97 -3.45
C MET A 7 2.35 18.76 -4.23
N ARG A 8 1.99 18.63 -5.52
CA ARG A 8 2.53 17.58 -6.40
C ARG A 8 4.04 17.73 -6.61
N VAL A 9 4.51 18.95 -6.86
CA VAL A 9 5.96 19.22 -7.04
C VAL A 9 6.74 18.91 -5.76
N VAL A 10 6.24 19.35 -4.61
CA VAL A 10 6.85 19.04 -3.31
C VAL A 10 6.88 17.54 -3.08
N ALA A 11 5.79 16.82 -3.34
CA ALA A 11 5.73 15.37 -3.20
C ALA A 11 6.73 14.66 -4.13
N LYS A 12 6.77 14.99 -5.42
CA LYS A 12 7.73 14.42 -6.38
C LYS A 12 9.18 14.69 -5.95
N THR A 13 9.46 15.90 -5.45
CA THR A 13 10.80 16.30 -4.98
C THR A 13 11.21 15.53 -3.71
N ALA A 14 10.29 15.39 -2.75
CA ALA A 14 10.53 14.63 -1.53
C ALA A 14 10.77 13.13 -1.81
N LEU A 15 10.18 12.60 -2.88
CA LEU A 15 10.32 11.20 -3.30
C LEU A 15 11.54 10.96 -4.21
N ALA A 16 12.14 12.01 -4.79
CA ALA A 16 13.34 11.92 -5.61
C ALA A 16 14.52 11.16 -4.95
N PRO A 17 14.92 11.44 -3.69
CA PRO A 17 16.02 10.70 -3.04
C PRO A 17 15.69 9.22 -2.83
N TRP A 18 14.42 8.84 -2.87
CA TRP A 18 13.96 7.46 -2.75
C TRP A 18 13.86 6.75 -4.11
N GLY A 19 14.33 7.37 -5.20
CA GLY A 19 14.25 6.82 -6.56
C GLY A 19 13.03 7.27 -7.36
N GLY A 20 12.30 8.28 -6.87
CA GLY A 20 11.12 8.85 -7.54
C GLY A 20 9.80 8.20 -7.14
N SER A 21 8.70 8.78 -7.63
CA SER A 21 7.33 8.37 -7.30
C SER A 21 7.06 6.90 -7.64
N LEU A 22 7.41 6.45 -8.84
CA LEU A 22 7.19 5.06 -9.29
C LEU A 22 7.91 4.05 -8.40
N ALA A 23 9.19 4.28 -8.09
CA ALA A 23 9.96 3.37 -7.25
C ALA A 23 9.39 3.24 -5.82
N VAL A 24 8.87 4.35 -5.27
CA VAL A 24 8.24 4.34 -3.94
C VAL A 24 6.89 3.62 -3.99
N LEU A 25 6.08 3.85 -5.03
CA LEU A 25 4.80 3.17 -5.21
C LEU A 25 4.99 1.66 -5.39
N ASP A 26 5.99 1.23 -6.16
CA ASP A 26 6.30 -0.19 -6.35
C ASP A 26 6.75 -0.86 -5.05
N ARG A 27 7.59 -0.19 -4.25
CA ARG A 27 7.97 -0.68 -2.91
C ARG A 27 6.78 -0.76 -1.97
N TYR A 28 5.87 0.22 -2.03
CA TYR A 28 4.64 0.21 -1.24
C TYR A 28 3.74 -0.96 -1.62
N GLU A 29 3.54 -1.19 -2.92
CA GLU A 29 2.78 -2.33 -3.43
C GLU A 29 3.41 -3.67 -3.01
N ALA A 30 4.73 -3.79 -3.09
CA ALA A 30 5.44 -4.97 -2.61
C ALA A 30 5.25 -5.19 -1.11
N GLY A 31 5.30 -4.13 -0.30
CA GLY A 31 5.07 -4.17 1.14
C GLY A 31 3.66 -4.65 1.51
N ILE A 32 2.63 -4.12 0.84
CA ILE A 32 1.23 -4.57 1.02
C ILE A 32 1.11 -6.05 0.70
N ARG A 33 1.64 -6.50 -0.45
CA ARG A 33 1.61 -7.92 -0.84
C ARG A 33 2.31 -8.80 0.19
N MET A 34 3.45 -8.35 0.72
CA MET A 34 4.18 -9.09 1.75
C MET A 34 3.38 -9.18 3.06
N ALA A 35 2.78 -8.08 3.51
CA ALA A 35 1.95 -8.05 4.71
C ALA A 35 0.71 -8.97 4.58
N THR A 36 0.01 -8.89 3.45
CA THR A 36 -1.12 -9.79 3.13
C THR A 36 -0.66 -11.25 3.14
N ASN A 37 0.48 -11.58 2.51
CA ASN A 37 1.00 -12.94 2.49
C ASN A 37 1.38 -13.45 3.89
N LEU A 38 1.95 -12.59 4.74
CA LEU A 38 2.25 -12.93 6.14
C LEU A 38 0.98 -13.23 6.94
N GLN A 39 -0.06 -12.39 6.80
CA GLN A 39 -1.35 -12.60 7.46
C GLN A 39 -2.04 -13.90 6.99
N LEU A 40 -1.98 -14.20 5.69
CA LEU A 40 -2.51 -15.45 5.14
C LEU A 40 -1.70 -16.67 5.60
N ASN A 41 -0.36 -16.57 5.66
CA ASN A 41 0.47 -17.65 6.18
C ASN A 41 0.18 -17.89 7.66
N PHE A 42 0.05 -16.84 8.48
CA PHE A 42 -0.36 -16.95 9.87
C PHE A 42 -1.73 -17.61 10.02
N ALA A 43 -2.71 -17.23 9.20
CA ALA A 43 -4.04 -17.85 9.19
C ALA A 43 -3.99 -19.37 8.91
N LYS A 44 -3.05 -19.82 8.07
CA LYS A 44 -2.84 -21.25 7.78
C LYS A 44 -2.20 -22.01 8.95
N THR A 45 -1.31 -21.38 9.70
CA THR A 45 -0.63 -22.02 10.84
C THR A 45 -1.53 -22.13 12.07
N VAL A 46 -2.49 -21.22 12.23
CA VAL A 46 -3.39 -21.22 13.37
C VAL A 46 -4.51 -22.25 13.21
N ARG A 47 -4.63 -23.16 14.19
CA ARG A 47 -5.71 -24.18 14.27
C ARG A 47 -6.98 -23.66 14.95
N VAL A 48 -6.91 -22.49 15.56
CA VAL A 48 -8.04 -21.82 16.22
C VAL A 48 -8.83 -21.05 15.18
N GLU A 49 -10.02 -21.56 14.87
CA GLU A 49 -10.89 -21.05 13.79
C GLU A 49 -11.20 -19.54 13.86
N PRO A 50 -11.54 -18.92 15.02
CA PRO A 50 -11.79 -17.48 15.06
C PRO A 50 -10.55 -16.64 14.74
N ILE A 51 -9.35 -17.09 15.12
CA ILE A 51 -8.10 -16.38 14.82
C ILE A 51 -7.78 -16.49 13.32
N ARG A 52 -8.04 -17.65 12.71
CA ARG A 52 -7.91 -17.85 11.27
C ARG A 52 -8.82 -16.89 10.49
N THR A 53 -10.09 -16.76 10.89
CA THR A 53 -11.04 -15.84 10.25
C THR A 53 -10.59 -14.39 10.38
N LEU A 54 -10.17 -13.95 11.57
CA LEU A 54 -9.67 -12.60 11.78
C LEU A 54 -8.44 -12.30 10.91
N ALA A 55 -7.46 -13.21 10.87
CA ALA A 55 -6.26 -13.04 10.05
C ALA A 55 -6.58 -12.99 8.54
N SER A 56 -7.55 -13.77 8.08
CA SER A 56 -8.01 -13.78 6.68
C SER A 56 -8.72 -12.46 6.30
N THR A 57 -9.60 -11.98 7.17
CA THR A 57 -10.29 -10.70 7.00
C THR A 57 -9.32 -9.52 6.99
N LEU A 58 -8.34 -9.53 7.91
CA LEU A 58 -7.28 -8.51 7.96
C LEU A 58 -6.42 -8.53 6.70
N ALA A 59 -6.15 -9.71 6.13
CA ALA A 59 -5.44 -9.85 4.87
C ALA A 59 -6.19 -9.19 3.70
N GLY A 60 -7.50 -9.40 3.62
CA GLY A 60 -8.37 -8.73 2.65
C GLY A 60 -8.37 -7.22 2.84
N ALA A 61 -8.62 -6.75 4.06
CA ALA A 61 -8.66 -5.31 4.37
C ALA A 61 -7.32 -4.61 4.07
N THR A 62 -6.19 -5.24 4.39
CA THR A 62 -4.85 -4.70 4.11
C THR A 62 -4.62 -4.54 2.61
N ARG A 63 -5.08 -5.53 1.83
CA ARG A 63 -5.00 -5.48 0.36
C ARG A 63 -5.88 -4.38 -0.22
N ASP A 64 -7.12 -4.26 0.25
CA ASP A 64 -8.09 -3.30 -0.30
C ASP A 64 -7.71 -1.85 0.02
N VAL A 65 -7.33 -1.58 1.28
CA VAL A 65 -6.84 -0.26 1.68
C VAL A 65 -5.56 0.09 0.92
N GLY A 66 -4.65 -0.87 0.79
CA GLY A 66 -3.42 -0.69 0.04
C GLY A 66 -3.67 -0.37 -1.43
N ALA A 67 -4.62 -1.06 -2.07
CA ALA A 67 -5.01 -0.81 -3.45
C ALA A 67 -5.64 0.58 -3.63
N ALA A 68 -6.51 1.01 -2.70
CA ALA A 68 -7.10 2.34 -2.73
C ALA A 68 -6.03 3.44 -2.59
N GLN A 69 -5.10 3.29 -1.64
CA GLN A 69 -4.00 4.23 -1.45
C GLN A 69 -3.08 4.30 -2.68
N LEU A 70 -2.74 3.16 -3.29
CA LEU A 70 -1.95 3.12 -4.53
C LEU A 70 -2.70 3.78 -5.69
N SER A 71 -4.01 3.58 -5.81
CA SER A 71 -4.82 4.20 -6.87
C SER A 71 -4.83 5.72 -6.74
N VAL A 72 -5.04 6.24 -5.53
CA VAL A 72 -5.02 7.68 -5.27
C VAL A 72 -3.63 8.25 -5.49
N ALA A 73 -2.59 7.56 -5.00
CA ALA A 73 -1.22 8.04 -5.12
C ALA A 73 -0.74 8.03 -6.57
N ARG A 74 -1.11 7.03 -7.38
CA ARG A 74 -0.85 7.03 -8.84
C ARG A 74 -1.56 8.21 -9.50
N TRP A 75 -2.87 8.39 -9.29
CA TRP A 75 -3.59 9.54 -9.83
C TRP A 75 -2.98 10.90 -9.44
N PHE A 76 -2.49 11.02 -8.21
CA PHE A 76 -1.87 12.26 -7.71
C PHE A 76 -0.45 12.48 -8.24
N LEU A 77 0.28 11.43 -8.63
CA LEU A 77 1.70 11.52 -9.00
C LEU A 77 1.98 11.33 -10.50
N ASP A 78 1.07 10.73 -11.28
CA ASP A 78 1.25 10.53 -12.74
C ASP A 78 1.05 11.79 -13.59
N ASP A 79 0.43 12.84 -13.04
CA ASP A 79 0.19 14.13 -13.74
C ASP A 79 1.41 15.06 -13.65
#